data_AF-A0A536H9W1-F1
#
_entry.id   AF-A0A536H9W1-F1
#
_cell.length_a   1.000
_cell.length_b   1.000
_cell.length_c   1.000
_cell.angle_alpha   90.00
_cell.angle_beta   90.00
_cell.angle_gamma   90.00
#
_symmetry.space_group_name_H-M   'P 1'
#
loop_
_entity.id
_entity.type
_entity.pdbx_description
1 polymer ?
#
loop_
_entity_poly.entity_id
_entity_poly.type
_entity_poly.pdbx_seq_one_letter_code
_entity_poly.pdbx_strand_id
1 'polypeptide(L)' 'MEEKKEREERLIVGLGNPESEYADTRHNMGFACVRELARRLGVSMEKKRW' A
#
# COMPACT_ATOMS: atom_id res chain seq x y z
N MET A 1 27.30 24.62 1.06
CA MET A 1 26.03 24.73 0.32
C MET A 1 25.30 23.42 0.55
N GLU A 2 24.18 23.44 1.27
CA GLU A 2 23.35 22.24 1.44
C GLU A 2 22.43 22.11 0.22
N GLU A 3 22.58 21.01 -0.52
CA GLU A 3 21.65 20.65 -1.58
C GLU A 3 20.29 20.29 -0.97
N LYS A 4 19.28 21.12 -1.22
CA LYS A 4 17.90 20.75 -0.93
C LYS A 4 17.48 19.67 -1.92
N LYS A 5 17.50 18.42 -1.49
CA LYS A 5 16.91 17.30 -2.23
C LYS A 5 15.39 17.52 -2.31
N GLU A 6 14.86 17.74 -3.52
CA GLU A 6 13.42 17.85 -3.74
C GLU A 6 12.71 16.59 -3.22
N ARG A 7 11.58 16.77 -2.52
CA ARG A 7 10.74 15.65 -2.12
C ARG A 7 10.00 15.15 -3.35
N GLU A 8 10.45 14.02 -3.88
CA GLU A 8 9.67 13.25 -4.84
C GLU A 8 8.42 12.70 -4.16
N GLU A 9 7.25 12.97 -4.73
CA GLU A 9 6.03 12.26 -4.38
C GLU A 9 6.15 10.82 -4.87
N ARG A 10 5.85 9.86 -3.99
CA ARG A 10 5.96 8.42 -4.28
C ARG A 10 4.63 7.75 -4.01
N LEU A 11 4.21 6.90 -4.93
CA LEU A 11 3.02 6.07 -4.78
C LEU A 11 3.43 4.60 -4.61
N ILE A 12 2.90 3.97 -3.58
CA ILE A 12 3.07 2.54 -3.32
C ILE A 12 1.70 1.88 -3.56
N VAL A 13 1.65 0.90 -4.46
CA VAL A 13 0.41 0.18 -4.81
C VAL A 13 0.56 -1.30 -4.48
N GLY A 14 -0.40 -1.84 -3.76
CA GLY A 14 -0.54 -3.28 -3.55
C GLY A 14 -1.53 -3.79 -4.58
N LEU A 15 -1.13 -4.72 -5.44
CA LEU A 15 -2.03 -5.37 -6.38
C LEU A 15 -2.74 -6.56 -5.70
N GLY A 16 -3.97 -6.82 -6.13
CA GLY A 16 -4.82 -7.88 -5.61
C GLY A 16 -6.24 -7.77 -6.15
N ASN A 17 -7.03 -8.81 -5.90
CA ASN A 17 -8.45 -8.88 -6.25
C ASN A 17 -9.30 -8.55 -5.00
N PRO A 18 -10.33 -7.69 -5.14
CA PRO A 18 -11.20 -7.29 -4.03
C PRO A 18 -12.20 -8.38 -3.60
N GLU A 19 -12.43 -9.40 -4.43
CA GLU A 19 -13.36 -10.49 -4.13
C GLU A 19 -12.83 -11.42 -3.03
N SER A 20 -13.70 -11.80 -2.10
CA SER A 20 -13.36 -12.61 -0.92
C SER A 20 -12.84 -14.00 -1.26
N GLU A 21 -13.21 -14.53 -2.42
CA GLU A 21 -12.76 -15.82 -2.96
C GLU A 21 -11.25 -15.89 -3.23
N TYR A 22 -10.57 -14.73 -3.34
CA TYR A 22 -9.11 -14.66 -3.54
C TYR A 22 -8.32 -14.29 -2.28
N ALA A 23 -8.98 -14.18 -1.11
CA ALA A 23 -8.40 -13.62 0.12
C ALA A 23 -7.06 -14.27 0.54
N ASP A 24 -6.91 -15.57 0.32
CA ASP A 24 -5.70 -16.36 0.66
C ASP A 24 -4.89 -16.84 -0.55
N THR A 25 -5.13 -16.28 -1.73
CA THR A 25 -4.29 -16.59 -2.90
C THR A 25 -3.04 -15.72 -2.93
N ARG A 26 -1.95 -16.25 -3.52
CA ARG A 26 -0.70 -15.49 -3.74
C ARG A 26 -0.93 -14.17 -4.49
N HIS A 27 -2.05 -14.04 -5.19
CA HIS A 27 -2.47 -12.83 -5.91
C HIS A 27 -2.72 -11.63 -4.99
N ASN A 28 -3.14 -11.85 -3.73
CA ASN A 28 -3.43 -10.78 -2.76
C ASN A 28 -2.24 -10.42 -1.87
N MET A 29 -1.05 -10.95 -2.16
CA MET A 29 0.17 -10.65 -1.41
C MET A 29 0.52 -9.15 -1.47
N GLY A 30 0.21 -8.47 -2.59
CA GLY A 30 0.39 -7.02 -2.71
C GLY A 30 -0.43 -6.23 -1.67
N PHE A 31 -1.72 -6.57 -1.50
CA PHE A 31 -2.57 -5.98 -0.45
C PHE A 31 -2.07 -6.26 0.96
N ALA A 32 -1.54 -7.46 1.22
CA ALA A 32 -0.96 -7.80 2.53
C ALA A 32 0.30 -6.97 2.81
N CYS A 33 1.19 -6.84 1.82
CA CYS A 33 2.43 -6.07 1.94
C CYS A 33 2.15 -4.59 2.25
N VAL A 34 1.25 -3.93 1.51
CA VAL A 34 0.94 -2.52 1.73
C VAL A 34 0.25 -2.28 3.08
N ARG A 35 -0.64 -3.17 3.52
CA ARG A 35 -1.25 -3.09 4.86
C ARG A 35 -0.20 -3.18 5.96
N GLU A 36 0.72 -4.14 5.86
CA GLU A 36 1.79 -4.29 6.85
C GLU A 36 2.76 -3.10 6.84
N LEU A 37 3.08 -2.56 5.66
CA LEU A 37 3.88 -1.35 5.53
C LEU A 37 3.20 -0.15 6.20
N ALA A 38 1.92 0.07 5.92
CA ALA A 38 1.13 1.14 6.53
C ALA A 38 1.09 1.00 8.07
N ARG A 39 0.90 -0.22 8.58
CA ARG A 39 0.95 -0.53 10.01
C ARG A 39 2.29 -0.14 10.64
N ARG A 40 3.42 -0.48 9.99
CA ARG A 40 4.77 -0.14 10.47
C ARG A 40 5.04 1.36 10.43
N LEU A 41 4.46 2.08 9.48
CA LEU A 41 4.60 3.52 9.32
C LEU A 41 3.57 4.33 10.12
N GLY A 42 2.63 3.68 10.81
CA GLY A 42 1.54 4.35 11.54
C GLY A 42 0.54 5.08 10.63
N VAL A 43 0.41 4.67 9.37
CA VAL A 43 -0.49 5.27 8.38
C VAL A 43 -1.83 4.53 8.41
N SER A 44 -2.93 5.26 8.61
CA SER A 44 -4.29 4.70 8.52
C SER A 44 -4.69 4.49 7.05
N MET A 45 -5.17 3.29 6.71
CA MET A 45 -5.74 2.99 5.39
C MET A 45 -7.26 2.91 5.48
N GLU A 46 -7.96 3.75 4.72
CA GLU A 46 -9.42 3.70 4.60
C GLU A 46 -9.83 3.03 3.28
N LYS A 47 -10.82 2.14 3.36
CA LYS A 47 -11.40 1.50 2.17
C LYS A 47 -12.39 2.47 1.52
N LYS A 48 -11.91 3.29 0.59
CA LYS A 48 -12.77 4.19 -0.20
C LYS A 48 -13.25 3.48 -1.46
N ARG A 49 -14.57 3.34 -1.61
CA ARG A 49 -15.23 2.83 -2.81
C ARG A 49 -15.87 4.03 -3.51
N TRP A 50 -15.47 4.29 -4.75
CA TRP A 50 -16.03 5.33 -5.61
C TRP A 50 -17.20 4.79 -6.43
#